data_AF-A0A660YD93-F1
#
_entry.id   AF-A0A660YD93-F1
#
_cell.length_a   1.000
_cell.length_b   1.000
_cell.length_c   1.000
_cell.angle_alpha   90.00
_cell.angle_beta   90.00
_cell.angle_gamma   90.00
#
_symmetry.space_group_name_H-M   'P 1'
#
loop_
_entity.id
_entity.type
_entity.pdbx_description
1 polymer ?
#
loop_
_entity_poly.entity_id
_entity_poly.type
_entity_poly.pdbx_seq_one_letter_code
_entity_poly.pdbx_strand_id
1 'polypeptide(L)'
;MGTFTVREFHDFVRILERRPDWREELRRLILTDELLKLPQVVRELVEAQRRTEEELKTLTARVDSLTRRVDSLAAQMEALTSRVDSLTQRVDSLTAQMEVLTARVNSLTQRVDSLAAQMEALTARVDSLTEAQVKTEETLRRLGIDVAELKGDSLERKYREKAPAYFGPLLRRAKSLSADELWDIVDRGIEEGVLTSEEAREVLDTDIVVRGRRWKDGKEEFLVVEVSW
;
A
#
# COMPACT_ATOMS: atom_id res chain seq x y z
N MET A 1 -59.81 -100.64 -76.85
CA MET A 1 -58.66 -100.03 -76.14
C MET A 1 -57.40 -100.45 -76.86
N GLY A 2 -56.79 -99.56 -77.65
CA GLY A 2 -55.52 -99.85 -78.30
C GLY A 2 -54.41 -99.84 -77.24
N THR A 3 -53.71 -100.94 -77.08
CA THR A 3 -52.47 -101.03 -76.30
C THR A 3 -51.38 -100.29 -77.07
N PHE A 4 -50.92 -99.18 -76.53
CA PHE A 4 -49.77 -98.45 -77.05
C PHE A 4 -48.55 -98.80 -76.20
N THR A 5 -47.45 -99.18 -76.84
CA THR A 5 -46.20 -99.49 -76.16
C THR A 5 -45.30 -98.28 -76.32
N VAL A 6 -45.04 -97.57 -75.22
CA VAL A 6 -44.05 -96.49 -75.19
C VAL A 6 -42.69 -97.15 -75.10
N ARG A 7 -41.88 -97.08 -76.17
CA ARG A 7 -40.52 -97.63 -76.18
C ARG A 7 -39.47 -96.54 -75.92
N GLU A 8 -39.78 -95.31 -76.35
CA GLU A 8 -38.90 -94.16 -76.20
C GLU A 8 -39.67 -92.93 -75.70
N PHE A 9 -38.97 -91.99 -75.04
CA PHE A 9 -39.58 -90.76 -74.52
C PHE A 9 -40.31 -89.96 -75.62
N HIS A 10 -39.77 -89.97 -76.84
CA HIS A 10 -40.36 -89.27 -77.99
C HIS A 10 -41.70 -89.89 -78.45
N ASP A 11 -41.90 -91.20 -78.22
CA ASP A 11 -43.19 -91.85 -78.46
C ASP A 11 -44.26 -91.36 -77.50
N PHE A 12 -43.88 -91.14 -76.23
CA PHE A 12 -44.77 -90.60 -75.21
C PHE A 12 -45.21 -89.16 -75.54
N VAL A 13 -44.28 -88.31 -75.97
CA VAL A 13 -44.57 -86.92 -76.38
C VAL A 13 -45.55 -86.88 -77.56
N ARG A 14 -45.32 -87.67 -78.62
CA ARG A 14 -46.25 -87.74 -79.77
C ARG A 14 -47.66 -88.20 -79.39
N ILE A 15 -47.77 -89.12 -78.43
CA ILE A 15 -49.07 -89.60 -77.93
C ILE A 15 -49.80 -88.49 -77.19
N LEU A 16 -49.10 -87.71 -76.36
CA LEU A 16 -49.66 -86.56 -75.64
C LEU A 16 -50.06 -85.40 -76.56
N GLU A 17 -49.32 -85.17 -77.65
CA GLU A 17 -49.67 -84.15 -78.65
C GLU A 17 -50.95 -84.49 -79.43
N ARG A 18 -51.18 -85.78 -79.71
CA ARG A 18 -52.39 -86.28 -80.41
C ARG A 18 -53.61 -86.41 -79.50
N ARG A 19 -53.43 -86.39 -78.17
CA ARG A 19 -54.47 -86.67 -77.16
C ARG A 19 -54.49 -85.57 -76.09
N PRO A 20 -55.20 -84.45 -76.33
CA PRO A 20 -55.22 -83.31 -75.41
C PRO A 20 -55.75 -83.66 -74.01
N ASP A 21 -56.73 -84.56 -73.90
CA ASP A 21 -57.31 -84.97 -72.61
C ASP A 21 -56.28 -85.65 -71.69
N TRP A 22 -55.39 -86.46 -72.27
CA TRP A 22 -54.32 -87.15 -71.52
C TRP A 22 -53.20 -86.23 -71.10
N ARG A 23 -52.93 -85.20 -71.92
CA ARG A 23 -52.01 -84.12 -71.57
C ARG A 23 -52.52 -83.31 -70.39
N GLU A 24 -53.82 -83.03 -70.32
CA GLU A 24 -54.43 -82.32 -69.18
C GLU A 24 -54.49 -83.17 -67.91
N GLU A 25 -54.78 -84.48 -68.01
CA GLU A 25 -54.75 -85.38 -66.84
C GLU A 25 -53.32 -85.53 -66.28
N LEU A 26 -52.33 -85.73 -67.17
CA LEU A 26 -50.91 -85.77 -66.81
C LEU A 26 -50.44 -84.43 -66.24
N ARG A 27 -50.93 -83.31 -66.77
CA ARG A 27 -50.69 -81.96 -66.25
C ARG A 27 -51.25 -81.82 -64.84
N ARG A 28 -52.47 -82.27 -64.53
CA ARG A 28 -53.03 -82.23 -63.16
C ARG A 28 -52.26 -83.10 -62.17
N LEU A 29 -51.81 -84.29 -62.60
CA LEU A 29 -51.07 -85.23 -61.75
C LEU A 29 -49.64 -84.76 -61.44
N ILE A 30 -48.97 -84.12 -62.40
CA ILE A 30 -47.56 -83.71 -62.28
C ILE A 30 -47.41 -82.23 -61.88
N LEU A 31 -48.28 -81.35 -62.36
CA LEU A 31 -48.27 -79.90 -62.05
C LEU A 31 -49.39 -79.59 -61.06
N THR A 32 -49.18 -80.00 -59.81
CA THR A 32 -50.06 -79.65 -58.70
C THR A 32 -50.15 -78.13 -58.51
N ASP A 33 -51.23 -77.64 -57.88
CA ASP A 33 -51.41 -76.20 -57.61
C ASP A 33 -50.25 -75.60 -56.80
N GLU A 34 -49.58 -76.39 -55.96
CA GLU A 34 -48.38 -75.98 -55.23
C GLU A 34 -47.19 -75.72 -56.17
N LEU A 35 -46.94 -76.63 -57.12
CA LEU A 35 -45.86 -76.48 -58.11
C LEU A 35 -46.13 -75.32 -59.08
N LEU A 36 -47.40 -75.06 -59.43
CA LEU A 36 -47.79 -73.92 -60.26
C LEU A 36 -47.63 -72.57 -59.54
N LYS A 37 -47.76 -72.53 -58.20
CA LYS A 37 -47.57 -71.32 -57.37
C LYS A 37 -46.13 -71.07 -56.97
N LEU A 38 -45.28 -72.10 -56.99
CA LEU A 38 -43.87 -72.01 -56.57
C LEU A 38 -43.08 -70.87 -57.24
N PRO A 39 -43.21 -70.59 -58.55
CA PRO A 39 -42.55 -69.44 -59.18
C PRO A 39 -42.98 -68.10 -58.60
N GLN A 40 -44.24 -67.99 -58.16
CA GLN A 40 -44.76 -66.78 -57.52
C GLN A 40 -44.17 -66.60 -56.11
N VAL A 41 -44.15 -67.67 -55.30
CA VAL A 41 -43.54 -67.67 -53.97
C VAL A 41 -42.04 -67.32 -54.05
N VAL A 42 -41.32 -67.88 -55.03
CA VAL A 42 -39.90 -67.56 -55.25
C VAL A 42 -39.72 -66.08 -55.62
N ARG A 43 -40.59 -65.49 -56.46
CA ARG A 43 -40.54 -64.05 -56.76
C ARG A 43 -40.76 -63.19 -55.51
N GLU A 44 -41.77 -63.52 -54.71
CA GLU A 44 -42.07 -62.81 -53.45
C GLU A 44 -40.90 -62.92 -52.45
N LEU A 45 -40.25 -64.08 -52.35
CA LEU A 45 -39.09 -64.27 -51.50
C LEU A 45 -37.89 -63.43 -51.99
N VAL A 46 -37.64 -63.38 -53.29
CA VAL A 46 -36.58 -62.54 -53.88
C VAL A 46 -36.85 -61.06 -53.62
N GLU A 47 -38.10 -60.60 -53.73
CA GLU A 47 -38.47 -59.22 -53.41
C GLU A 47 -38.31 -58.91 -51.91
N ALA A 48 -38.72 -59.82 -51.03
CA ALA A 48 -38.53 -59.68 -49.59
C ALA A 48 -37.03 -59.68 -49.20
N GLN A 49 -36.22 -60.52 -49.85
CA GLN A 49 -34.77 -60.51 -49.69
C GLN A 49 -34.16 -59.19 -50.15
N ARG A 50 -34.56 -58.68 -51.33
CA ARG A 50 -34.08 -57.39 -51.84
C ARG A 50 -34.41 -56.25 -50.88
N ARG A 51 -35.62 -56.24 -50.31
CA ARG A 51 -36.04 -55.24 -49.32
C ARG A 51 -35.23 -55.33 -48.03
N THR A 52 -35.01 -56.54 -47.51
CA THR A 52 -34.20 -56.73 -46.30
C THR A 52 -32.73 -56.33 -46.52
N GLU A 53 -32.16 -56.59 -47.69
CA GLU A 53 -30.83 -56.09 -48.06
C GLU A 53 -30.76 -54.55 -48.11
N GLU A 54 -31.80 -53.89 -48.62
CA GLU A 54 -31.89 -52.42 -48.62
C GLU A 54 -32.03 -51.85 -47.20
N GLU A 55 -32.85 -52.47 -46.36
CA GLU A 55 -33.01 -52.10 -44.94
C GLU A 55 -31.70 -52.30 -44.17
N LEU A 56 -30.98 -53.41 -44.40
CA LEU A 56 -29.67 -53.67 -43.80
C LEU A 56 -28.61 -52.64 -44.25
N LYS A 57 -28.54 -52.30 -45.54
CA LYS A 57 -27.64 -51.24 -46.03
C LYS A 57 -27.93 -49.90 -45.35
N THR A 58 -29.21 -49.57 -45.18
CA THR A 58 -29.63 -48.34 -44.50
C THR A 58 -29.23 -48.38 -43.03
N LEU A 59 -29.41 -49.52 -42.35
CA LEU A 59 -29.02 -49.69 -40.96
C LEU A 59 -27.51 -49.56 -40.78
N THR A 60 -26.70 -50.20 -41.63
CA THR A 60 -25.23 -50.07 -41.62
C THR A 60 -24.80 -48.62 -41.76
N ALA A 61 -25.38 -47.88 -42.72
CA ALA A 61 -25.08 -46.46 -42.90
C ALA A 61 -25.44 -45.60 -41.67
N ARG A 62 -26.55 -45.93 -40.98
CA ARG A 62 -26.94 -45.26 -39.72
C ARG A 62 -25.98 -45.58 -38.58
N VAL A 63 -25.55 -46.83 -38.46
CA VAL A 63 -24.55 -47.24 -37.47
C VAL A 63 -23.23 -46.52 -37.71
N ASP A 64 -22.73 -46.48 -38.96
CA ASP A 64 -21.49 -45.76 -39.29
C ASP A 64 -21.58 -44.26 -38.95
N SER A 65 -22.72 -43.64 -39.23
CA SER A 65 -22.98 -42.24 -38.86
C SER A 65 -22.99 -42.03 -37.34
N LEU A 66 -23.61 -42.94 -36.60
CA LEU A 66 -23.63 -42.89 -35.14
C LEU A 66 -22.23 -43.07 -34.55
N THR A 67 -21.44 -44.02 -35.05
CA THR A 67 -20.05 -44.25 -34.64
C THR A 67 -19.23 -42.97 -34.79
N ARG A 68 -19.29 -42.30 -35.95
CA ARG A 68 -18.58 -41.02 -36.16
C ARG A 68 -19.03 -39.93 -35.20
N ARG A 69 -20.32 -39.87 -34.84
CA ARG A 69 -20.84 -38.91 -33.87
C ARG A 69 -20.31 -39.20 -32.46
N VAL A 70 -20.25 -40.47 -32.08
CA VAL A 70 -19.69 -40.89 -30.79
C VAL A 70 -18.20 -40.53 -30.72
N ASP A 71 -17.42 -40.82 -31.76
CA ASP A 71 -16.00 -40.46 -31.83
C ASP A 71 -15.80 -38.94 -31.71
N SER A 72 -16.63 -38.14 -32.40
CA SER A 72 -16.57 -36.69 -32.31
C SER A 72 -16.90 -36.17 -30.90
N LEU A 73 -17.90 -36.75 -30.23
CA LEU A 73 -18.26 -36.40 -28.86
C LEU A 73 -17.15 -36.78 -27.89
N ALA A 74 -16.52 -37.95 -28.05
CA ALA A 74 -15.39 -38.38 -27.23
C ALA A 74 -14.22 -37.38 -27.32
N ALA A 75 -13.86 -36.96 -28.54
CA ALA A 75 -12.82 -35.95 -28.75
C ALA A 75 -13.18 -34.58 -28.14
N GLN A 76 -14.45 -34.17 -28.21
CA GLN A 76 -14.92 -32.93 -27.56
C GLN A 76 -14.85 -33.03 -26.03
N MET A 77 -15.19 -34.17 -25.45
CA MET A 77 -15.08 -34.39 -24.01
C MET A 77 -13.62 -34.35 -23.55
N GLU A 78 -12.70 -34.98 -24.27
CA GLU A 78 -11.26 -34.93 -23.95
C GLU A 78 -10.70 -33.50 -24.01
N ALA A 79 -11.09 -32.73 -25.03
CA ALA A 79 -10.72 -31.32 -25.14
C ALA A 79 -11.30 -30.47 -24.00
N LEU A 80 -12.54 -30.76 -23.57
CA LEU A 80 -13.16 -30.06 -22.44
C LEU A 80 -12.45 -30.40 -21.12
N THR A 81 -12.13 -31.66 -20.87
CA THR A 81 -11.36 -32.10 -19.70
C THR A 81 -10.03 -31.35 -19.64
N SER A 82 -9.29 -31.31 -20.75
CA SER A 82 -8.01 -30.59 -20.82
C SER A 82 -8.15 -29.09 -20.52
N ARG A 83 -9.24 -28.47 -20.97
CA ARG A 83 -9.54 -27.05 -20.66
C ARG A 83 -9.88 -26.84 -19.19
N VAL A 84 -10.61 -27.77 -18.58
CA VAL A 84 -10.93 -27.72 -17.14
C VAL A 84 -9.65 -27.85 -16.32
N ASP A 85 -8.76 -28.78 -16.66
CA ASP A 85 -7.48 -28.95 -15.96
C ASP A 85 -6.62 -27.68 -16.04
N SER A 86 -6.53 -27.07 -17.22
CA SER A 86 -5.81 -25.80 -17.41
C SER A 86 -6.43 -24.66 -16.60
N LEU A 87 -7.76 -24.57 -16.52
CA LEU A 87 -8.44 -23.56 -15.71
C LEU A 87 -8.19 -23.77 -14.22
N THR A 88 -8.22 -25.02 -13.74
CA THR A 88 -7.89 -25.37 -12.36
C THR A 88 -6.48 -24.90 -11.99
N GLN A 89 -5.47 -25.22 -12.83
CA GLN A 89 -4.10 -24.76 -12.60
C GLN A 89 -3.97 -23.23 -12.57
N ARG A 90 -4.73 -22.52 -13.41
CA ARG A 90 -4.76 -21.05 -13.41
C ARG A 90 -5.38 -20.50 -12.12
N VAL A 91 -6.45 -21.11 -11.63
CA VAL A 91 -7.09 -20.73 -10.36
C VAL A 91 -6.14 -20.97 -9.19
N ASP A 92 -5.42 -22.08 -9.15
CA ASP A 92 -4.43 -22.38 -8.11
C ASP A 92 -3.29 -21.33 -8.11
N SER A 93 -2.79 -20.99 -9.31
CA SER A 93 -1.76 -19.95 -9.47
C SER A 93 -2.23 -18.57 -9.00
N LEU A 94 -3.46 -18.18 -9.34
CA LEU A 94 -4.06 -16.92 -8.89
C LEU A 94 -4.26 -16.90 -7.36
N THR A 95 -4.69 -18.02 -6.78
CA THR A 95 -4.84 -18.17 -5.33
C THR A 95 -3.49 -17.95 -4.62
N ALA A 96 -2.42 -18.61 -5.09
CA ALA A 96 -1.08 -18.41 -4.54
C ALA A 96 -0.58 -16.96 -4.67
N GLN A 97 -0.86 -16.29 -5.81
CA GLN A 97 -0.52 -14.89 -5.99
C GLN A 97 -1.29 -13.97 -5.02
N MET A 98 -2.56 -14.24 -4.76
CA MET A 98 -3.36 -13.49 -3.78
C MET A 98 -2.81 -13.67 -2.36
N GLU A 99 -2.40 -14.86 -1.97
CA GLU A 99 -1.77 -15.09 -0.66
C GLU A 99 -0.48 -14.27 -0.48
N VAL A 100 0.38 -14.24 -1.50
CA VAL A 100 1.61 -13.44 -1.50
C VAL A 100 1.28 -11.94 -1.41
N LEU A 101 0.27 -11.47 -2.15
CA LEU A 101 -0.15 -10.07 -2.09
C LEU A 101 -0.70 -9.70 -0.71
N THR A 102 -1.52 -10.56 -0.10
CA THR A 102 -2.02 -10.35 1.27
C THR A 102 -0.87 -10.26 2.27
N ALA A 103 0.12 -11.15 2.18
CA ALA A 103 1.30 -11.10 3.05
C ALA A 103 2.09 -9.79 2.87
N ARG A 104 2.26 -9.32 1.63
CA ARG A 104 2.94 -8.04 1.34
C ARG A 104 2.18 -6.85 1.91
N VAL A 105 0.85 -6.83 1.78
CA VAL A 105 0.00 -5.77 2.36
C VAL A 105 0.15 -5.74 3.88
N ASN A 106 0.07 -6.89 4.54
CA ASN A 106 0.25 -6.97 6.00
C ASN A 106 1.63 -6.44 6.45
N SER A 107 2.70 -6.81 5.74
CA SER A 107 4.05 -6.30 6.02
C SER A 107 4.16 -4.78 5.82
N LEU A 108 3.50 -4.23 4.78
CA LEU A 108 3.49 -2.80 4.54
C LEU A 108 2.73 -2.06 5.64
N THR A 109 1.58 -2.58 6.09
CA THR A 109 0.81 -2.02 7.21
C THR A 109 1.67 -1.94 8.46
N GLN A 110 2.35 -3.03 8.84
CA GLN A 110 3.25 -3.04 10.00
C GLN A 110 4.38 -2.00 9.90
N ARG A 111 4.94 -1.79 8.69
CA ARG A 111 5.96 -0.76 8.46
C ARG A 111 5.41 0.64 8.63
N VAL A 112 4.19 0.90 8.15
CA VAL A 112 3.51 2.19 8.33
C VAL A 112 3.27 2.47 9.82
N ASP A 113 2.77 1.48 10.58
CA ASP A 113 2.55 1.61 12.02
C ASP A 113 3.87 1.91 12.76
N SER A 114 4.95 1.21 12.40
CA SER A 114 6.28 1.47 12.97
C SER A 114 6.81 2.87 12.64
N LEU A 115 6.57 3.38 11.42
CA LEU A 115 6.97 4.74 11.05
C LEU A 115 6.16 5.78 11.83
N ALA A 116 4.86 5.56 12.00
CA ALA A 116 4.00 6.46 12.77
C ALA A 116 4.49 6.59 14.22
N ALA A 117 4.81 5.46 14.88
CA ALA A 117 5.36 5.47 16.23
C ALA A 117 6.73 6.19 16.31
N GLN A 118 7.60 6.02 15.30
CA GLN A 118 8.88 6.74 15.24
C GLN A 118 8.68 8.25 15.07
N MET A 119 7.70 8.68 14.27
CA MET A 119 7.37 10.09 14.12
C MET A 119 6.84 10.70 15.42
N GLU A 120 5.97 10.00 16.14
CA GLU A 120 5.46 10.45 17.44
C GLU A 120 6.60 10.63 18.46
N ALA A 121 7.51 9.66 18.54
CA ALA A 121 8.68 9.74 19.41
C ALA A 121 9.62 10.90 19.02
N LEU A 122 9.78 11.17 17.72
CA LEU A 122 10.59 12.30 17.26
C LEU A 122 9.94 13.64 17.60
N THR A 123 8.63 13.77 17.44
CA THR A 123 7.87 14.97 17.84
C THR A 123 8.06 15.24 19.34
N ALA A 124 7.86 14.23 20.19
CA ALA A 124 8.06 14.38 21.64
C ALA A 124 9.50 14.80 22.00
N ARG A 125 10.50 14.30 21.26
CA ARG A 125 11.90 14.70 21.45
C ARG A 125 12.14 16.15 21.04
N VAL A 126 11.53 16.61 19.95
CA VAL A 126 11.63 18.01 19.50
C VAL A 126 10.96 18.95 20.51
N ASP A 127 9.80 18.58 21.04
CA ASP A 127 9.12 19.35 22.08
C ASP A 127 9.99 19.50 23.33
N SER A 128 10.57 18.39 23.80
CA SER A 128 11.49 18.40 24.95
C SER A 128 12.75 19.25 24.71
N LEU A 129 13.32 19.21 23.50
CA LEU A 129 14.46 20.06 23.13
C LEU A 129 14.06 21.54 23.09
N THR A 130 12.86 21.85 22.62
CA THR A 130 12.33 23.21 22.58
C THR A 130 12.16 23.77 24.00
N GLU A 131 11.59 22.99 24.92
CA GLU A 131 11.49 23.38 26.34
C GLU A 131 12.87 23.61 26.98
N ALA A 132 13.82 22.70 26.72
CA ALA A 132 15.19 22.84 27.23
C ALA A 132 15.89 24.08 26.67
N GLN A 133 15.65 24.42 25.40
CA GLN A 133 16.16 25.63 24.78
C GLN A 133 15.59 26.88 25.47
N VAL A 134 14.26 26.95 25.66
CA VAL A 134 13.62 28.08 26.35
C VAL A 134 14.21 28.29 27.74
N LYS A 135 14.36 27.23 28.52
CA LYS A 135 14.98 27.31 29.86
C LYS A 135 16.44 27.79 29.81
N THR A 136 17.18 27.38 28.79
CA THR A 136 18.57 27.83 28.59
C THR A 136 18.61 29.31 28.24
N GLU A 137 17.72 29.78 27.36
CA GLU A 137 17.59 31.20 27.01
C GLU A 137 17.23 32.06 28.21
N GLU A 138 16.30 31.62 29.07
CA GLU A 138 15.96 32.30 30.32
C GLU A 138 17.15 32.39 31.27
N THR A 139 17.91 31.30 31.40
CA THR A 139 19.13 31.27 32.24
C THR A 139 20.18 32.23 31.71
N LEU A 140 20.39 32.27 30.40
CA LEU A 140 21.32 33.20 29.76
C LEU A 140 20.91 34.65 29.92
N ARG A 141 19.60 34.96 29.84
CA ARG A 141 19.08 36.31 30.11
C ARG A 141 19.39 36.76 31.54
N ARG A 142 19.12 35.90 32.54
CA ARG A 142 19.48 36.18 33.94
C ARG A 142 20.97 36.41 34.10
N LEU A 143 21.80 35.51 33.59
CA LEU A 143 23.25 35.67 33.68
C LEU A 143 23.72 36.97 33.01
N GLY A 144 23.07 37.40 31.92
CA GLY A 144 23.33 38.68 31.28
C GLY A 144 23.08 39.88 32.20
N ILE A 145 22.01 39.84 33.00
CA ILE A 145 21.67 40.87 34.00
C ILE A 145 22.70 40.83 35.14
N ASP A 146 22.97 39.65 35.70
CA ASP A 146 23.91 39.52 36.82
C ASP A 146 25.33 40.00 36.42
N VAL A 147 25.76 39.71 35.19
CA VAL A 147 27.04 40.19 34.66
C VAL A 147 27.04 41.70 34.41
N ALA A 148 25.90 42.28 34.03
CA ALA A 148 25.75 43.72 33.88
C ALA A 148 25.94 44.44 35.24
N GLU A 149 25.24 43.96 36.27
CA GLU A 149 25.33 44.46 37.63
C GLU A 149 26.78 44.35 38.16
N LEU A 150 27.40 43.18 38.05
CA LEU A 150 28.80 42.97 38.47
C LEU A 150 29.79 43.87 37.74
N LYS A 151 29.53 44.23 36.47
CA LYS A 151 30.37 45.17 35.73
C LYS A 151 30.19 46.60 36.23
N GLY A 152 28.97 47.00 36.58
CA GLY A 152 28.68 48.27 37.25
C GLY A 152 29.46 48.39 38.56
N ASP A 153 29.25 47.43 39.48
CA ASP A 153 29.93 47.38 40.78
C ASP A 153 31.46 47.42 40.65
N SER A 154 32.00 46.69 39.67
CA SER A 154 33.45 46.65 39.41
C SER A 154 33.98 47.99 38.91
N LEU A 155 33.23 48.70 38.06
CA LEU A 155 33.59 50.02 37.57
C LEU A 155 33.52 51.07 38.69
N GLU A 156 32.44 51.06 39.47
CA GLU A 156 32.28 51.94 40.63
C GLU A 156 33.46 51.78 41.60
N ARG A 157 33.77 50.53 41.97
CA ARG A 157 34.93 50.21 42.82
C ARG A 157 36.24 50.73 42.23
N LYS A 158 36.45 50.55 40.92
CA LYS A 158 37.67 51.01 40.24
C LYS A 158 37.80 52.54 40.28
N TYR A 159 36.71 53.28 40.08
CA TYR A 159 36.71 54.74 40.17
C TYR A 159 36.94 55.21 41.62
N ARG A 160 36.38 54.50 42.61
CA ARG A 160 36.59 54.77 44.06
C ARG A 160 38.05 54.55 44.46
N GLU A 161 38.61 53.37 44.15
CA GLU A 161 39.98 52.97 44.51
C GLU A 161 41.04 53.81 43.78
N LYS A 162 40.80 54.18 42.52
CA LYS A 162 41.74 54.94 41.69
C LYS A 162 41.28 56.38 41.46
N ALA A 163 40.51 56.95 42.39
CA ALA A 163 40.03 58.33 42.30
C ALA A 163 41.14 59.37 41.97
N PRO A 164 42.37 59.28 42.54
CA PRO A 164 43.44 60.20 42.16
C PRO A 164 43.85 60.12 40.69
N ALA A 165 43.79 58.93 40.08
CA ALA A 165 44.17 58.72 38.69
C ALA A 165 43.10 59.23 37.71
N TYR A 166 41.82 59.03 38.04
CA TYR A 166 40.72 59.44 37.17
C TYR A 166 40.36 60.93 37.31
N PHE A 167 40.32 61.43 38.54
CA PHE A 167 39.84 62.79 38.83
C PHE A 167 40.97 63.78 39.15
N GLY A 168 42.22 63.32 39.26
CA GLY A 168 43.40 64.17 39.43
C GLY A 168 43.56 65.29 38.38
N PRO A 169 43.25 65.06 37.09
CA PRO A 169 43.22 66.12 36.09
C PRO A 169 42.22 67.24 36.40
N LEU A 170 41.12 66.94 37.10
CA LEU A 170 40.06 67.89 37.45
C LEU A 170 40.32 68.58 38.79
N LEU A 171 40.77 67.82 39.79
CA LEU A 171 41.00 68.29 41.16
C LEU A 171 42.38 67.88 41.69
N ARG A 172 43.11 68.82 42.32
CA ARG A 172 44.33 68.49 43.05
C ARG A 172 44.00 67.69 44.31
N ARG A 173 44.83 66.68 44.61
CA ARG A 173 44.65 65.78 45.77
C ARG A 173 43.25 65.13 45.80
N ALA A 174 42.71 64.81 44.63
CA ALA A 174 41.43 64.11 44.50
C ALA A 174 41.42 62.81 45.31
N LYS A 175 40.41 62.67 46.18
CA LYS A 175 40.17 61.46 46.99
C LYS A 175 38.67 61.19 47.00
N SER A 176 38.29 59.93 46.78
CA SER A 176 36.91 59.52 47.01
C SER A 176 36.61 59.54 48.51
N LEU A 177 35.42 60.01 48.86
CA LEU A 177 34.91 59.99 50.23
C LEU A 177 34.40 58.58 50.60
N SER A 178 34.60 58.19 51.85
CA SER A 178 33.87 57.04 52.41
C SER A 178 32.41 57.40 52.66
N ALA A 179 31.56 56.38 52.86
CA ALA A 179 30.16 56.59 53.24
C ALA A 179 30.05 57.44 54.52
N ASP A 180 30.84 57.13 55.54
CA ASP A 180 30.84 57.88 56.80
C ASP A 180 31.28 59.35 56.59
N GLU A 181 32.32 59.60 55.79
CA GLU A 181 32.77 60.97 55.49
C GLU A 181 31.69 61.76 54.72
N LEU A 182 30.94 61.10 53.83
CA LEU A 182 29.87 61.74 53.07
C LEU A 182 28.68 62.07 53.97
N TRP A 183 28.26 61.13 54.83
CA TRP A 183 27.21 61.35 55.83
C TRP A 183 27.53 62.54 56.73
N ASP A 184 28.74 62.59 57.30
CA ASP A 184 29.18 63.69 58.17
C ASP A 184 29.16 65.06 57.46
N ILE A 185 29.38 65.10 56.15
CA ILE A 185 29.34 66.33 55.36
C ILE A 185 27.90 66.74 55.05
N VAL A 186 27.07 65.78 54.64
CA VAL A 186 25.67 66.03 54.28
C VAL A 186 24.86 66.46 55.51
N ASP A 187 25.03 65.78 56.65
CA ASP A 187 24.32 66.11 57.90
C ASP A 187 24.64 67.53 58.37
N ARG A 188 25.92 67.92 58.33
CA ARG A 188 26.31 69.31 58.62
C ARG A 188 25.71 70.30 57.63
N GLY A 189 25.63 69.95 56.35
CA GLY A 189 25.01 70.80 55.33
C GLY A 189 23.51 71.03 55.59
N ILE A 190 22.80 70.04 56.13
CA ILE A 190 21.40 70.17 56.56
C ILE A 190 21.30 71.07 57.81
N GLU A 191 22.14 70.82 58.82
CA GLU A 191 22.16 71.61 60.07
C GLU A 191 22.45 73.10 59.82
N GLU A 192 23.36 73.39 58.88
CA GLU A 192 23.72 74.74 58.47
C GLU A 192 22.69 75.37 57.50
N GLY A 193 21.67 74.62 57.06
CA GLY A 193 20.64 75.07 56.14
C GLY A 193 21.12 75.27 54.70
N VAL A 194 22.27 74.69 54.34
CA VAL A 194 22.88 74.76 53.00
C VAL A 194 22.28 73.70 52.07
N LEU A 195 21.85 72.56 52.62
CA LEU A 195 21.19 71.48 51.90
C LEU A 195 19.80 71.21 52.48
N THR A 196 18.83 70.97 51.59
CA THR A 196 17.54 70.41 51.98
C THR A 196 17.64 68.90 52.22
N SER A 197 16.67 68.31 52.93
CA SER A 197 16.63 66.86 53.13
C SER A 197 16.44 66.06 51.84
N GLU A 198 15.88 66.67 50.79
CA GLU A 198 15.73 66.04 49.48
C GLU A 198 17.07 66.04 48.73
N GLU A 199 17.75 67.19 48.65
CA GLU A 199 19.08 67.31 48.05
C GLU A 199 20.14 66.45 48.76
N ALA A 200 20.05 66.35 50.09
CA ALA A 200 20.89 65.46 50.88
C ALA A 200 20.72 63.99 50.48
N ARG A 201 19.49 63.54 50.24
CA ARG A 201 19.21 62.18 49.79
C ARG A 201 19.77 61.95 48.39
N GLU A 202 19.59 62.89 47.48
CA GLU A 202 20.18 62.81 46.13
C GLU A 202 21.70 62.69 46.18
N VAL A 203 22.39 63.42 47.04
CA VAL A 203 23.86 63.34 47.19
C VAL A 203 24.29 62.00 47.79
N LEU A 204 23.57 61.50 48.79
CA LEU A 204 23.86 60.21 49.43
C LEU A 204 23.60 59.00 48.52
N ASP A 205 22.67 59.16 47.57
CA ASP A 205 22.33 58.13 46.59
C ASP A 205 23.31 58.08 45.39
N THR A 206 24.28 59.01 45.31
CA THR A 206 25.25 59.04 44.20
C THR A 206 26.33 57.99 44.35
N ASP A 207 26.77 57.43 43.21
CA ASP A 207 27.76 56.35 43.18
C ASP A 207 29.08 56.74 43.87
N ILE A 208 29.65 57.91 43.52
CA ILE A 208 30.95 58.35 44.02
C ILE A 208 31.00 59.86 44.23
N VAL A 209 31.35 60.28 45.45
CA VAL A 209 31.72 61.67 45.74
C VAL A 209 33.24 61.78 45.91
N VAL A 210 33.85 62.71 45.19
CA VAL A 210 35.30 62.95 45.18
C VAL A 210 35.59 64.35 45.69
N ARG A 211 36.34 64.44 46.79
CA ARG A 211 36.82 65.70 47.36
C ARG A 211 38.22 66.02 46.84
N GLY A 212 38.46 67.28 46.53
CA GLY A 212 39.79 67.77 46.20
C GLY A 212 39.87 69.29 46.25
N ARG A 213 40.92 69.85 45.61
CA ARG A 213 41.12 71.30 45.53
C ARG A 213 41.19 71.77 44.09
N ARG A 214 40.46 72.83 43.78
CA ARG A 214 40.42 73.43 42.44
C ARG A 214 41.80 73.94 42.03
N TRP A 215 42.18 73.71 40.76
CA TRP A 215 43.50 74.10 40.26
C TRP A 215 43.77 75.61 40.28
N LYS A 216 42.73 76.44 40.15
CA LYS A 216 42.83 77.90 39.97
C LYS A 216 43.17 78.64 41.26
N ASP A 217 42.47 78.33 42.35
CA ASP A 217 42.48 79.08 43.62
C ASP A 217 42.71 78.20 44.85
N GLY A 218 42.80 76.88 44.69
CA GLY A 218 43.03 75.95 45.78
C GLY A 218 41.85 75.76 46.73
N LYS A 219 40.67 76.31 46.40
CA LYS A 219 39.44 76.11 47.18
C LYS A 219 39.02 74.64 47.15
N GLU A 220 38.44 74.18 48.25
CA GLU A 220 37.85 72.84 48.32
C GLU A 220 36.67 72.74 47.37
N GLU A 221 36.61 71.63 46.64
CA GLU A 221 35.59 71.36 45.64
C GLU A 221 35.28 69.86 45.65
N PHE A 222 34.00 69.55 45.46
CA PHE A 222 33.48 68.19 45.43
C PHE A 222 32.96 67.89 44.03
N LEU A 223 33.30 66.72 43.50
CA LEU A 223 32.71 66.16 42.30
C LEU A 223 31.77 65.04 42.72
N VAL A 224 30.52 65.16 42.30
CA VAL A 224 29.52 64.10 42.38
C VAL A 224 29.57 63.36 41.04
N VAL A 225 29.80 62.05 41.09
CA VAL A 225 30.05 61.23 39.91
C VAL A 225 29.11 60.06 39.88
N GLU A 226 28.33 59.99 38.80
CA GLU A 226 27.52 58.83 38.42
C GLU A 226 28.33 57.93 37.50
N VAL A 227 28.40 56.64 37.81
CA VAL A 227 29.13 55.61 37.08
C VAL A 227 28.15 54.76 36.29
N SER A 228 28.16 54.95 34.97
CA SER A 228 27.40 54.11 34.04
C SER A 228 28.32 53.14 33.28
N TRP A 229 27.77 51.97 32.95
CA TRP A 229 28.41 50.93 32.14
C TRP A 229 27.56 50.55 30.93
#